data_AF-A0AAE7B080-F1
#
_entry.id   AF-A0AAE7B080-F1
#
_cell.length_a   1.000
_cell.length_b   1.000
_cell.length_c   1.000
_cell.angle_alpha   90.00
_cell.angle_beta   90.00
_cell.angle_gamma   90.00
#
_symmetry.space_group_name_H-M   'P 1'
#
loop_
_entity.id
_entity.type
_entity.pdbx_description
1 polymer ?
#
loop_
_entity_poly.entity_id
_entity_poly.type
_entity_poly.pdbx_seq_one_letter_code
_entity_poly.pdbx_strand_id
1 'polypeptide(L)'
;MIKFFLFFILLFNFSFSNENLNAQKQNTLYIHNLIEIEEKIASNFEKYLLTEFKIPTINDLITDEYLGSNFSLLNRMGDNIDFEDALKLKIKYAIRKNEFINPQDYTILLYNRDLYRDYTTVNYEIDEDKIDLTKSYIEFKLKSAEANTIYNILEAGNVIEKTCTGTLVSKYCNNDKNSIRWYNASSNWIEYSKKDFNQGNITISSESIISNEVNKLRDLKVGSYIFIKDKTKNVKLTDDTSGNLQILKVN
;
A
#
# COMPACT_ATOMS: atom_id res chain seq x y z
N MET A 1 -5.14 9.35 66.19
CA MET A 1 -6.08 9.50 65.06
C MET A 1 -5.40 9.92 63.76
N ILE A 2 -4.53 10.94 63.73
CA ILE A 2 -3.81 11.38 62.51
C ILE A 2 -2.99 10.26 61.82
N LYS A 3 -2.31 9.39 62.59
CA LYS A 3 -1.56 8.24 62.02
C LYS A 3 -2.46 7.21 61.31
N PHE A 4 -3.64 6.94 61.85
CA PHE A 4 -4.61 6.04 61.22
C PHE A 4 -5.22 6.66 59.96
N PHE A 5 -5.46 7.98 59.96
CA PHE A 5 -5.96 8.71 58.80
C PHE A 5 -4.95 8.73 57.64
N LEU A 6 -3.67 8.98 57.94
CA LEU A 6 -2.57 8.88 56.97
C LEU A 6 -2.44 7.47 56.38
N PHE A 7 -2.64 6.44 57.20
CA PHE A 7 -2.60 5.05 56.73
C PHE A 7 -3.76 4.72 55.76
N PHE A 8 -4.96 5.21 56.05
CA PHE A 8 -6.11 5.09 55.14
C PHE A 8 -5.91 5.87 53.83
N ILE A 9 -5.33 7.08 53.87
CA ILE A 9 -4.98 7.85 52.67
C ILE A 9 -3.96 7.08 51.82
N LEU A 10 -2.92 6.50 52.43
CA LEU A 10 -1.92 5.70 51.72
C LEU A 10 -2.54 4.48 51.04
N LEU A 11 -3.38 3.72 51.75
CA LEU A 11 -4.06 2.56 51.18
C LEU A 11 -5.02 2.95 50.05
N PHE A 12 -5.75 4.06 50.19
CA PHE A 12 -6.62 4.58 49.12
C PHE A 12 -5.82 4.97 47.87
N ASN A 13 -4.69 5.65 48.04
CA ASN A 13 -3.81 6.01 46.91
C ASN A 13 -3.22 4.77 46.22
N PHE A 14 -2.84 3.73 46.99
CA PHE A 14 -2.37 2.47 46.42
C PHE A 14 -3.45 1.77 45.57
N SER A 15 -4.70 1.70 46.06
CA SER A 15 -5.81 1.11 45.31
C SER A 15 -6.08 1.86 44.00
N PHE A 16 -6.18 3.20 44.04
CA PHE A 16 -6.38 4.02 42.85
C PHE A 16 -5.23 3.92 41.84
N SER A 17 -3.98 3.82 42.31
CA SER A 17 -2.82 3.67 41.43
C SER A 17 -2.83 2.33 40.68
N ASN A 18 -3.28 1.26 41.32
CA ASN A 18 -3.35 -0.07 40.70
C ASN A 18 -4.48 -0.16 39.67
N GLU A 19 -5.64 0.45 39.97
CA GLU A 19 -6.75 0.57 39.02
C GLU A 19 -6.35 1.37 37.77
N ASN A 20 -5.68 2.51 37.94
CA ASN A 20 -5.20 3.34 36.83
C ASN A 20 -4.16 2.59 35.97
N LEU A 21 -3.23 1.87 36.60
CA LEU A 21 -2.25 1.04 35.88
C LEU A 21 -2.93 -0.07 35.07
N ASN A 22 -3.96 -0.72 35.62
CA ASN A 22 -4.71 -1.75 34.92
C ASN A 22 -5.50 -1.18 33.73
N ALA A 23 -6.12 -0.02 33.89
CA ALA A 23 -6.79 0.70 32.81
C ALA A 23 -5.81 1.06 31.67
N GLN A 24 -4.62 1.57 32.00
CA GLN A 24 -3.58 1.88 31.01
C GLN A 24 -3.10 0.64 30.24
N LYS A 25 -2.92 -0.50 30.92
CA LYS A 25 -2.56 -1.77 30.27
C LYS A 25 -3.65 -2.25 29.32
N GLN A 26 -4.92 -2.15 29.72
CA GLN A 26 -6.06 -2.51 28.88
C GLN A 26 -6.15 -1.60 27.64
N ASN A 27 -5.99 -0.29 27.81
CA ASN A 27 -5.95 0.65 26.69
C ASN A 27 -4.79 0.35 25.74
N THR A 28 -3.62 -0.01 26.28
CA THR A 28 -2.45 -0.35 25.47
C THR A 28 -2.67 -1.61 24.65
N LEU A 29 -3.19 -2.67 25.27
CA LEU A 29 -3.53 -3.91 24.56
C LEU A 29 -4.62 -3.66 23.50
N TYR A 30 -5.60 -2.81 23.82
CA TYR A 30 -6.65 -2.47 22.89
C TYR A 30 -6.11 -1.76 21.64
N ILE A 31 -5.31 -0.71 21.83
CA ILE A 31 -4.68 0.01 20.72
C ILE A 31 -3.78 -0.91 19.90
N HIS A 32 -3.01 -1.77 20.56
CA HIS A 32 -2.16 -2.74 19.86
C HIS A 32 -2.97 -3.66 18.95
N ASN A 33 -4.06 -4.25 19.44
CA ASN A 33 -4.93 -5.12 18.63
C ASN A 33 -5.56 -4.37 17.46
N LEU A 34 -5.89 -3.10 17.64
CA LEU A 34 -6.48 -2.27 16.61
C LEU A 34 -5.45 -1.94 15.51
N ILE A 35 -4.21 -1.61 15.88
CA ILE A 35 -3.10 -1.47 14.95
C ILE A 35 -2.83 -2.79 14.22
N GLU A 36 -2.89 -3.93 14.91
CA GLU A 36 -2.68 -5.25 14.31
C GLU A 36 -3.71 -5.56 13.21
N ILE A 37 -4.97 -5.11 13.37
CA ILE A 37 -6.00 -5.24 12.34
C ILE A 37 -5.64 -4.42 11.10
N GLU A 38 -5.22 -3.16 11.28
CA GLU A 38 -4.81 -2.26 10.19
C GLU A 38 -3.59 -2.82 9.44
N GLU A 39 -2.58 -3.31 10.17
CA GLU A 39 -1.39 -3.97 9.62
C GLU A 39 -1.74 -5.25 8.84
N LYS A 40 -2.68 -6.06 9.34
CA LYS A 40 -3.18 -7.25 8.63
C LYS A 40 -3.88 -6.89 7.33
N ILE A 41 -4.72 -5.85 7.32
CA ILE A 41 -5.38 -5.36 6.11
C ILE A 41 -4.33 -4.91 5.09
N ALA A 42 -3.38 -4.06 5.50
CA ALA A 42 -2.34 -3.53 4.62
C ALA A 42 -1.44 -4.64 4.02
N SER A 43 -0.98 -5.56 4.86
CA SER A 43 -0.14 -6.68 4.43
C SER A 43 -0.87 -7.63 3.47
N ASN A 44 -2.16 -7.90 3.70
CA ASN A 44 -2.96 -8.74 2.80
C ASN A 44 -3.37 -8.02 1.51
N PHE A 45 -3.52 -6.70 1.53
CA PHE A 45 -3.70 -5.92 0.31
C PHE A 45 -2.51 -6.10 -0.64
N GLU A 46 -1.28 -5.98 -0.11
CA GLU A 46 -0.07 -6.23 -0.89
C GLU A 46 -0.03 -7.66 -1.42
N LYS A 47 -0.32 -8.65 -0.56
CA LYS A 47 -0.40 -10.06 -0.98
C LYS A 47 -1.40 -10.24 -2.13
N TYR A 48 -2.59 -9.66 -2.04
CA TYR A 48 -3.64 -9.75 -3.05
C TYR A 48 -3.21 -9.11 -4.38
N LEU A 49 -2.55 -7.95 -4.35
CA LEU A 49 -1.99 -7.35 -5.57
C LEU A 49 -1.04 -8.31 -6.29
N LEU A 50 -0.15 -8.97 -5.53
CA LEU A 50 0.87 -9.86 -6.06
C LEU A 50 0.31 -11.19 -6.61
N THR A 51 -0.87 -11.62 -6.16
CA THR A 51 -1.51 -12.89 -6.56
C THR A 51 -2.61 -12.69 -7.59
N GLU A 52 -3.47 -11.69 -7.37
CA GLU A 52 -4.68 -11.46 -8.14
C GLU A 52 -4.52 -10.40 -9.23
N PHE A 53 -3.47 -9.57 -9.15
CA PHE A 53 -3.19 -8.47 -10.07
C PHE A 53 -4.37 -7.51 -10.23
N LYS A 54 -5.06 -7.25 -9.11
CA LYS A 54 -6.22 -6.35 -9.01
C LYS A 54 -6.17 -5.59 -7.69
N ILE A 55 -6.73 -4.39 -7.68
CA ILE A 55 -6.96 -3.64 -6.44
C ILE A 55 -8.17 -4.28 -5.73
N PRO A 56 -8.00 -4.85 -4.53
CA PRO A 56 -9.08 -5.51 -3.82
C PRO A 56 -10.07 -4.52 -3.23
N THR A 57 -11.32 -4.95 -3.12
CA THR A 57 -12.26 -4.45 -2.12
C THR A 57 -12.02 -5.17 -0.79
N ILE A 58 -12.56 -4.66 0.32
CA ILE A 58 -12.39 -5.34 1.61
C ILE A 58 -13.00 -6.74 1.62
N ASN A 59 -14.10 -6.94 0.88
CA ASN A 59 -14.77 -8.23 0.79
C ASN A 59 -13.91 -9.27 0.05
N ASP A 60 -13.10 -8.83 -0.91
CA ASP A 60 -12.14 -9.71 -1.60
C ASP A 60 -11.06 -10.22 -0.63
N LEU A 61 -10.75 -9.45 0.42
CA LEU A 61 -9.79 -9.82 1.46
C LEU A 61 -10.40 -10.67 2.59
N ILE A 62 -11.72 -10.64 2.80
CA ILE A 62 -12.41 -11.45 3.84
C ILE A 62 -12.65 -12.87 3.33
N THR A 63 -11.56 -13.60 3.16
CA THR A 63 -11.54 -15.01 2.78
C THR A 63 -10.44 -15.74 3.53
N ASP A 64 -10.52 -17.06 3.64
CA ASP A 64 -9.53 -17.88 4.36
C ASP A 64 -8.11 -17.81 3.77
N GLU A 65 -7.96 -17.30 2.55
CA GLU A 65 -6.66 -17.09 1.91
C GLU A 65 -5.95 -15.81 2.39
N TYR A 66 -6.70 -14.80 2.81
CA TYR A 66 -6.19 -13.49 3.19
C TYR A 66 -6.47 -13.20 4.68
N LEU A 67 -7.59 -12.53 5.01
CA LEU A 67 -7.88 -12.10 6.38
C LEU A 67 -8.57 -13.17 7.24
N GLY A 68 -9.17 -14.19 6.63
CA GLY A 68 -10.03 -15.17 7.26
C GLY A 68 -11.51 -14.86 7.05
N SER A 69 -12.33 -15.88 6.80
CA SER A 69 -13.79 -15.74 6.64
C SER A 69 -14.51 -15.20 7.88
N ASN A 70 -13.93 -15.39 9.07
CA ASN A 70 -14.44 -14.87 10.34
C ASN A 70 -13.84 -13.51 10.73
N PHE A 71 -13.11 -12.85 9.83
CA PHE A 71 -12.52 -11.55 10.11
C PHE A 71 -13.60 -10.49 10.34
N SER A 72 -13.47 -9.74 11.43
CA SER A 72 -14.39 -8.65 11.75
C SER A 72 -13.74 -7.30 11.48
N LEU A 73 -14.45 -6.47 10.71
CA LEU A 73 -14.08 -5.07 10.51
C LEU A 73 -14.49 -4.17 11.67
N LEU A 74 -15.31 -4.68 12.60
CA LEU A 74 -15.74 -3.92 13.77
C LEU A 74 -14.67 -3.99 14.85
N ASN A 75 -14.12 -2.84 15.21
CA ASN A 75 -13.25 -2.74 16.35
C ASN A 75 -14.04 -2.79 17.67
N ARG A 76 -13.34 -2.88 18.82
CA ARG A 76 -14.03 -2.93 20.12
C ARG A 76 -14.77 -1.63 20.50
N MET A 77 -14.51 -0.52 19.81
CA MET A 77 -15.28 0.71 19.93
C MET A 77 -16.57 0.67 19.10
N GLY A 78 -16.74 -0.33 18.22
CA GLY A 78 -17.91 -0.49 17.36
C GLY A 78 -17.80 0.23 16.02
N ASP A 79 -16.62 0.75 15.68
CA ASP A 79 -16.35 1.41 14.41
C ASP A 79 -15.78 0.43 13.39
N ASN A 80 -16.08 0.68 12.12
CA ASN A 80 -15.65 -0.14 11.00
C ASN A 80 -14.28 0.36 10.44
N ILE A 81 -13.28 -0.53 10.38
CA ILE A 81 -11.91 -0.28 9.89
C ILE A 81 -11.73 -0.69 8.41
N ASP A 82 -12.76 -0.53 7.59
CA ASP A 82 -12.71 -0.74 6.14
C ASP A 82 -11.84 0.33 5.44
N PHE A 83 -11.54 0.10 4.16
CA PHE A 83 -10.95 1.10 3.29
C PHE A 83 -11.77 2.39 3.30
N GLU A 84 -11.03 3.50 3.40
CA GLU A 84 -11.55 4.80 3.05
C GLU A 84 -11.47 5.00 1.54
N ASP A 85 -10.30 4.68 0.98
CA ASP A 85 -10.03 4.73 -0.45
C ASP A 85 -8.92 3.73 -0.79
N ALA A 86 -9.31 2.56 -1.30
CA ALA A 86 -8.37 1.51 -1.71
C ALA A 86 -7.47 1.95 -2.87
N LEU A 87 -7.97 2.84 -3.75
CA LEU A 87 -7.18 3.38 -4.87
C LEU A 87 -6.09 4.32 -4.39
N LYS A 88 -6.18 4.88 -3.18
CA LYS A 88 -5.17 5.77 -2.58
C LYS A 88 -4.44 5.16 -1.38
N LEU A 89 -4.57 3.84 -1.19
CA LEU A 89 -4.00 3.11 -0.07
C LEU A 89 -4.40 3.68 1.30
N LYS A 90 -5.69 4.00 1.46
CA LYS A 90 -6.25 4.57 2.69
C LYS A 90 -7.24 3.64 3.36
N ILE A 91 -7.01 3.41 4.65
CA ILE A 91 -7.94 2.79 5.59
C ILE A 91 -8.57 3.89 6.45
N LYS A 92 -9.83 3.71 6.84
CA LYS A 92 -10.51 4.64 7.73
C LYS A 92 -9.74 4.79 9.04
N TYR A 93 -9.62 6.01 9.53
CA TYR A 93 -9.17 6.24 10.90
C TYR A 93 -10.11 5.49 11.87
N ALA A 94 -9.53 4.66 12.74
CA ALA A 94 -10.29 3.63 13.45
C ALA A 94 -10.97 4.13 14.74
N ILE A 95 -10.47 5.19 15.38
CA ILE A 95 -11.08 5.77 16.58
C ILE A 95 -12.02 6.91 16.15
N ARG A 96 -13.33 6.63 16.00
CA ARG A 96 -14.27 7.58 15.37
C ARG A 96 -15.37 8.09 16.29
N LYS A 97 -15.56 7.48 17.45
CA LYS A 97 -16.57 7.94 18.41
C LYS A 97 -16.19 9.28 19.03
N ASN A 98 -17.16 10.20 19.05
CA ASN A 98 -17.01 11.56 19.59
C ASN A 98 -16.46 11.63 21.02
N GLU A 99 -16.74 10.62 21.84
CA GLU A 99 -16.27 10.53 23.23
C GLU A 99 -14.78 10.19 23.36
N PHE A 100 -14.11 9.79 22.26
CA PHE A 100 -12.72 9.36 22.25
C PHE A 100 -11.83 10.16 21.30
N ILE A 101 -12.35 11.16 20.56
CA ILE A 101 -11.57 11.94 19.57
C ILE A 101 -10.91 13.20 20.14
N ASN A 102 -10.73 13.27 21.46
CA ASN A 102 -9.94 14.34 22.06
C ASN A 102 -8.45 14.04 21.83
N PRO A 103 -7.69 14.92 21.15
CA PRO A 103 -6.28 14.71 20.84
C PRO A 103 -5.38 14.54 22.07
N GLN A 104 -5.82 15.01 23.24
CA GLN A 104 -5.07 14.90 24.50
C GLN A 104 -5.35 13.60 25.27
N ASP A 105 -6.31 12.79 24.83
CA ASP A 105 -6.61 11.52 25.49
C ASP A 105 -5.47 10.53 25.32
N TYR A 106 -5.11 9.85 26.42
CA TYR A 106 -4.04 8.85 26.42
C TYR A 106 -4.19 7.79 25.31
N THR A 107 -5.41 7.35 25.04
CA THR A 107 -5.72 6.36 24.00
C THR A 107 -5.43 6.89 22.59
N ILE A 108 -5.79 8.15 22.30
CA ILE A 108 -5.49 8.80 21.02
C ILE A 108 -4.00 9.03 20.86
N LEU A 109 -3.35 9.57 21.90
CA LEU A 109 -1.90 9.76 21.91
C LEU A 109 -1.16 8.44 21.68
N LEU A 110 -1.65 7.33 22.24
CA LEU A 110 -1.05 6.02 22.03
C LEU A 110 -1.27 5.50 20.61
N TYR A 111 -2.48 5.66 20.06
CA TYR A 111 -2.85 5.19 18.73
C TYR A 111 -2.14 5.96 17.60
N ASN A 112 -1.95 7.26 17.78
CA ASN A 112 -1.30 8.14 16.81
C ASN A 112 0.23 8.01 16.80
N ARG A 113 0.79 7.21 17.70
CA ARG A 113 2.21 6.86 17.64
C ARG A 113 2.45 5.81 16.57
N ASP A 114 3.61 5.90 15.94
CA ASP A 114 4.09 4.87 14.99
C ASP A 114 4.54 3.56 15.66
N LEU A 115 4.24 3.38 16.95
CA LEU A 115 4.62 2.16 17.64
C LEU A 115 3.77 0.98 17.12
N TYR A 116 4.44 -0.11 16.75
CA TYR A 116 3.84 -1.32 16.15
C TYR A 116 3.34 -1.18 14.71
N ARG A 117 3.66 -0.06 14.04
CA ARG A 117 3.28 0.16 12.65
C ARG A 117 4.46 -0.13 11.73
N ASP A 118 4.24 -1.02 10.77
CA ASP A 118 5.27 -1.46 9.82
C ASP A 118 4.82 -1.30 8.37
N TYR A 119 3.53 -1.54 8.10
CA TYR A 119 2.87 -1.30 6.82
C TYR A 119 2.00 -0.04 6.84
N THR A 120 1.66 0.49 8.02
CA THR A 120 0.72 1.61 8.15
C THR A 120 1.36 2.87 8.72
N THR A 121 0.71 4.01 8.54
CA THR A 121 1.09 5.30 9.13
C THR A 121 -0.18 6.08 9.41
N VAL A 122 -0.24 6.75 10.57
CA VAL A 122 -1.41 7.56 10.93
C VAL A 122 -1.26 8.95 10.33
N ASN A 123 -2.29 9.40 9.60
CA ASN A 123 -2.42 10.78 9.17
C ASN A 123 -3.66 11.36 9.87
N TYR A 124 -3.49 12.40 10.68
CA TYR A 124 -4.60 13.02 11.38
C TYR A 124 -4.49 14.53 11.41
N GLU A 125 -5.64 15.19 11.39
CA GLU A 125 -5.77 16.63 11.56
C GLU A 125 -6.59 16.94 12.81
N ILE A 126 -6.31 18.09 13.41
CA ILE A 126 -7.05 18.60 14.57
C ILE A 126 -7.84 19.82 14.12
N ASP A 127 -9.14 19.82 14.40
CA ASP A 127 -10.04 20.96 14.21
C ASP A 127 -10.84 21.19 15.49
N GLU A 128 -10.91 22.44 15.95
CA GLU A 128 -11.61 22.84 17.19
C GLU A 128 -11.39 21.87 18.39
N ASP A 129 -10.12 21.55 18.67
CA ASP A 129 -9.69 20.66 19.76
C ASP A 129 -10.18 19.19 19.64
N LYS A 130 -10.56 18.75 18.45
CA LYS A 130 -10.96 17.36 18.14
C LYS A 130 -10.24 16.84 16.90
N ILE A 131 -10.13 15.52 16.80
CA ILE A 131 -9.67 14.89 15.55
C ILE A 131 -10.70 15.13 14.44
N ASP A 132 -10.27 15.72 13.33
CA ASP A 132 -11.08 15.87 12.12
C ASP A 132 -11.12 14.54 11.37
N LEU A 133 -12.18 13.76 11.61
CA LEU A 133 -12.39 12.44 11.01
C LEU A 133 -12.64 12.48 9.50
N THR A 134 -12.84 13.66 8.90
CA THR A 134 -13.01 13.80 7.44
C THR A 134 -11.68 13.91 6.71
N LYS A 135 -10.61 14.28 7.45
CA LYS A 135 -9.25 14.41 6.92
C LYS A 135 -8.26 13.43 7.53
N SER A 136 -8.66 12.75 8.60
CA SER A 136 -7.83 11.76 9.29
C SER A 136 -8.06 10.36 8.74
N TYR A 137 -6.98 9.65 8.44
CA TYR A 137 -6.98 8.32 7.84
C TYR A 137 -5.72 7.54 8.22
N ILE A 138 -5.74 6.23 7.97
CA ILE A 138 -4.55 5.39 8.02
C ILE A 138 -4.05 5.19 6.60
N GLU A 139 -2.85 5.68 6.32
CA GLU A 139 -2.16 5.38 5.08
C GLU A 139 -1.46 4.04 5.23
N PHE A 140 -1.48 3.20 4.20
CA PHE A 140 -0.65 2.02 4.17
C PHE A 140 0.26 1.98 2.95
N LYS A 141 1.44 1.38 3.13
CA LYS A 141 2.52 1.40 2.16
C LYS A 141 2.82 -0.01 1.67
N LEU A 142 2.96 -0.13 0.36
CA LEU A 142 3.43 -1.37 -0.28
C LEU A 142 4.93 -1.47 -0.13
N LYS A 143 5.43 -2.60 0.38
CA LYS A 143 6.85 -2.79 0.68
C LYS A 143 7.66 -3.29 -0.51
N SER A 144 7.10 -4.19 -1.30
CA SER A 144 7.81 -4.70 -2.47
C SER A 144 7.72 -3.74 -3.66
N ALA A 145 8.82 -3.63 -4.42
CA ALA A 145 8.83 -2.83 -5.64
C ALA A 145 7.88 -3.42 -6.69
N GLU A 146 7.73 -4.75 -6.69
CA GLU A 146 6.80 -5.49 -7.54
C GLU A 146 5.34 -5.10 -7.26
N ALA A 147 4.93 -5.03 -5.98
CA ALA A 147 3.59 -4.59 -5.63
C ALA A 147 3.35 -3.13 -5.99
N ASN A 148 4.34 -2.25 -5.76
CA ASN A 148 4.26 -0.85 -6.18
C ASN A 148 4.07 -0.73 -7.71
N THR A 149 4.82 -1.49 -8.51
CA THR A 149 4.65 -1.51 -9.96
C THR A 149 3.25 -1.97 -10.36
N ILE A 150 2.76 -3.07 -9.78
CA ILE A 150 1.42 -3.59 -10.06
C ILE A 150 0.34 -2.56 -9.69
N TYR A 151 0.43 -1.98 -8.49
CA TYR A 151 -0.50 -0.96 -8.02
C TYR A 151 -0.50 0.27 -8.93
N ASN A 152 0.67 0.83 -9.27
CA ASN A 152 0.77 2.02 -10.13
C ASN A 152 0.15 1.77 -11.53
N ILE A 153 0.29 0.56 -12.07
CA ILE A 153 -0.34 0.18 -13.35
C ILE A 153 -1.87 0.19 -13.21
N LEU A 154 -2.40 -0.40 -12.14
CA LEU A 154 -3.84 -0.54 -11.87
C LEU A 154 -4.48 0.81 -11.49
N GLU A 155 -3.82 1.62 -10.67
CA GLU A 155 -4.25 2.96 -10.28
C GLU A 155 -4.39 3.87 -11.50
N ALA A 156 -3.49 3.75 -12.47
CA ALA A 156 -3.58 4.45 -13.76
C ALA A 156 -4.72 3.92 -14.68
N GLY A 157 -5.57 3.01 -14.20
CA GLY A 157 -6.73 2.48 -14.91
C GLY A 157 -6.43 1.36 -15.90
N ASN A 158 -5.21 0.80 -15.89
CA ASN A 158 -4.86 -0.31 -16.78
C ASN A 158 -5.35 -1.65 -16.22
N VAL A 159 -5.45 -2.65 -17.10
CA VAL A 159 -5.78 -4.04 -16.74
C VAL A 159 -4.54 -4.91 -16.86
N ILE A 160 -4.34 -5.79 -15.87
CA ILE A 160 -3.30 -6.83 -15.87
C ILE A 160 -3.98 -8.20 -15.93
N GLU A 161 -3.80 -8.90 -17.05
CA GLU A 161 -4.29 -10.28 -17.20
C GLU A 161 -3.34 -11.27 -16.49
N LYS A 162 -3.90 -12.27 -15.80
CA LYS A 162 -3.07 -13.29 -15.11
C LYS A 162 -2.21 -14.12 -16.05
N THR A 163 -2.68 -14.30 -17.29
CA THR A 163 -2.02 -15.13 -18.31
C THR A 163 -1.76 -14.29 -19.54
N CYS A 164 -0.52 -14.30 -20.01
CA CYS A 164 -0.16 -13.67 -21.27
C CYS A 164 -0.62 -14.49 -22.47
N THR A 165 -1.43 -13.89 -23.34
CA THR A 165 -1.80 -14.47 -24.63
C THR A 165 -1.38 -13.56 -25.77
N GLY A 166 -1.11 -14.14 -26.94
CA GLY A 166 -0.77 -13.36 -28.13
C GLY A 166 -1.90 -12.44 -28.60
N THR A 167 -3.14 -12.64 -28.15
CA THR A 167 -4.31 -11.86 -28.58
C THR A 167 -4.56 -10.59 -27.76
N LEU A 168 -3.78 -10.35 -26.71
CA LEU A 168 -3.92 -9.14 -25.89
C LEU A 168 -3.56 -7.90 -26.69
N VAL A 169 -4.34 -6.83 -26.47
CA VAL A 169 -4.16 -5.52 -27.10
C VAL A 169 -4.45 -4.45 -26.06
N SER A 170 -3.56 -3.47 -25.94
CA SER A 170 -3.62 -2.37 -24.97
C SER A 170 -3.79 -2.82 -23.51
N LYS A 171 -3.19 -3.96 -23.16
CA LYS A 171 -3.29 -4.58 -21.83
C LYS A 171 -1.94 -5.02 -21.32
N TYR A 172 -1.80 -5.07 -20.00
CA TYR A 172 -0.71 -5.76 -19.36
C TYR A 172 -1.07 -7.23 -19.13
N CYS A 173 -0.07 -8.07 -18.96
CA CYS A 173 -0.23 -9.40 -18.43
C CYS A 173 0.98 -9.83 -17.62
N ASN A 174 0.71 -10.68 -16.64
CA ASN A 174 1.71 -11.36 -15.85
C ASN A 174 2.39 -12.46 -16.69
N ASN A 175 3.65 -12.24 -17.09
CA ASN A 175 4.37 -13.21 -17.90
C ASN A 175 5.00 -14.32 -17.04
N ASP A 176 5.65 -13.92 -15.94
CA ASP A 176 6.16 -14.85 -14.93
C ASP A 176 6.23 -14.16 -13.56
N LYS A 177 6.86 -14.81 -12.57
CA LYS A 177 6.99 -14.27 -11.21
C LYS A 177 7.63 -12.87 -11.19
N ASN A 178 8.64 -12.63 -12.03
CA ASN A 178 9.50 -11.45 -12.02
C ASN A 178 9.19 -10.46 -13.14
N SER A 179 8.45 -10.86 -14.18
CA SER A 179 8.24 -10.03 -15.37
C SER A 179 6.76 -9.79 -15.69
N ILE A 180 6.50 -8.62 -16.27
CA ILE A 180 5.19 -8.21 -16.77
C ILE A 180 5.34 -7.74 -18.21
N ARG A 181 4.39 -8.10 -19.07
CA ARG A 181 4.36 -7.64 -20.46
C ARG A 181 3.23 -6.66 -20.68
N TRP A 182 3.48 -5.65 -21.48
CA TRP A 182 2.46 -4.77 -22.04
C TRP A 182 2.33 -5.04 -23.54
N TYR A 183 1.11 -5.23 -24.01
CA TYR A 183 0.83 -5.52 -25.41
C TYR A 183 0.24 -4.30 -26.08
N ASN A 184 0.86 -3.80 -27.14
CA ASN A 184 0.26 -2.75 -27.97
C ASN A 184 -0.62 -3.34 -29.09
N ALA A 185 -0.27 -4.53 -29.58
CA ALA A 185 -0.99 -5.24 -30.60
C ALA A 185 -0.77 -6.76 -30.44
N SER A 186 -1.52 -7.55 -31.21
CA SER A 186 -1.40 -9.01 -31.18
C SER A 186 0.04 -9.45 -31.39
N SER A 187 0.56 -10.25 -30.44
CA SER A 187 1.93 -10.76 -30.38
C SER A 187 3.03 -9.69 -30.39
N ASN A 188 2.69 -8.44 -30.12
CA ASN A 188 3.63 -7.33 -30.05
C ASN A 188 3.60 -6.72 -28.64
N TRP A 189 4.73 -6.81 -27.93
CA TRP A 189 4.82 -6.53 -26.51
C TRP A 189 6.15 -5.93 -26.08
N ILE A 190 6.10 -5.23 -24.94
CA ILE A 190 7.25 -4.79 -24.16
C ILE A 190 7.22 -5.54 -22.83
N GLU A 191 8.31 -6.22 -22.49
CA GLU A 191 8.49 -6.94 -21.24
C GLU A 191 9.38 -6.13 -20.29
N TYR A 192 8.88 -5.99 -19.07
CA TYR A 192 9.52 -5.26 -17.98
C TYR A 192 9.80 -6.20 -16.81
N SER A 193 10.90 -5.96 -16.09
CA SER A 193 11.05 -6.42 -14.71
C SER A 193 9.94 -5.80 -13.86
N LYS A 194 9.22 -6.57 -13.04
CA LYS A 194 8.23 -6.00 -12.10
C LYS A 194 8.92 -5.15 -11.02
N LYS A 195 10.15 -5.52 -10.65
CA LYS A 195 10.92 -4.84 -9.62
C LYS A 195 11.42 -3.48 -10.11
N ASP A 196 11.96 -3.45 -11.33
CA ASP A 196 12.66 -2.27 -11.84
C ASP A 196 11.83 -1.48 -12.86
N PHE A 197 10.82 -2.09 -13.46
CA PHE A 197 9.91 -1.50 -14.45
C PHE A 197 10.61 -0.55 -15.43
N ASN A 198 10.22 0.73 -15.46
CA ASN A 198 10.83 1.76 -16.31
C ASN A 198 12.26 2.16 -15.90
N GLN A 199 12.71 1.80 -14.69
CA GLN A 199 14.08 2.01 -14.22
C GLN A 199 15.05 0.92 -14.68
N GLY A 200 14.54 -0.19 -15.21
CA GLY A 200 15.32 -1.34 -15.65
C GLY A 200 15.57 -1.40 -17.15
N ASN A 201 16.17 -2.51 -17.58
CA ASN A 201 16.22 -2.90 -18.97
C ASN A 201 14.89 -3.55 -19.37
N ILE A 202 14.57 -3.48 -20.66
CA ILE A 202 13.36 -4.08 -21.21
C ILE A 202 13.69 -5.04 -22.36
N THR A 203 12.79 -5.97 -22.62
CA THR A 203 12.79 -6.78 -23.83
C THR A 203 11.59 -6.42 -24.68
N ILE A 204 11.78 -6.26 -26.00
CA ILE A 204 10.70 -6.01 -26.95
C ILE A 204 10.58 -7.15 -27.94
N SER A 205 9.35 -7.47 -28.34
CA SER A 205 9.09 -8.55 -29.30
C SER A 205 9.60 -8.25 -30.71
N SER A 206 9.61 -6.97 -31.12
CA SER A 206 9.99 -6.57 -32.47
C SER A 206 10.53 -5.14 -32.53
N GLU A 207 11.28 -4.84 -33.58
CA GLU A 207 11.86 -3.50 -33.83
C GLU A 207 10.78 -2.44 -34.10
N SER A 208 9.60 -2.84 -34.58
CA SER A 208 8.46 -1.92 -34.82
C SER A 208 8.01 -1.17 -33.57
N ILE A 209 8.27 -1.71 -32.38
CA ILE A 209 7.94 -1.06 -31.11
C ILE A 209 8.75 0.24 -30.94
N ILE A 210 9.96 0.30 -31.49
CA ILE A 210 10.82 1.48 -31.40
C ILE A 210 10.18 2.69 -32.08
N SER A 211 9.55 2.48 -33.23
CA SER A 211 8.86 3.53 -33.97
C SER A 211 7.44 3.79 -33.46
N ASN A 212 6.75 2.76 -32.96
CA ASN A 212 5.32 2.85 -32.67
C ASN A 212 5.01 3.22 -31.21
N GLU A 213 5.92 2.89 -30.28
CA GLU A 213 5.71 3.05 -28.83
C GLU A 213 6.65 4.07 -28.20
N VAL A 214 6.88 5.17 -28.92
CA VAL A 214 7.82 6.24 -28.53
C VAL A 214 7.55 6.73 -27.11
N ASN A 215 6.29 6.90 -26.71
CA ASN A 215 5.94 7.39 -25.38
C ASN A 215 6.35 6.41 -24.27
N LYS A 216 6.05 5.10 -24.42
CA LYS A 216 6.47 4.06 -23.47
C LYS A 216 7.99 3.99 -23.35
N LEU A 217 8.70 4.10 -24.47
CA LEU A 217 10.16 4.09 -24.48
C LEU A 217 10.77 5.38 -23.90
N ARG A 218 10.07 6.51 -24.01
CA ARG A 218 10.45 7.79 -23.38
C ARG A 218 10.33 7.75 -21.86
N ASP A 219 9.53 6.87 -21.29
CA ASP A 219 9.43 6.74 -19.83
C ASP A 219 10.59 5.96 -19.20
N LEU A 220 11.39 5.24 -20.00
CA LEU A 220 12.51 4.45 -19.50
C LEU A 220 13.64 5.33 -18.93
N LYS A 221 14.47 4.78 -18.05
CA LYS A 221 15.68 5.47 -17.60
C LYS A 221 16.70 5.62 -18.75
N VAL A 222 17.39 6.77 -18.81
CA VAL A 222 18.53 6.96 -19.72
C VAL A 222 19.61 5.92 -19.39
N GLY A 223 20.15 5.27 -20.42
CA GLY A 223 21.11 4.18 -20.29
C GLY A 223 20.47 2.79 -20.18
N SER A 224 19.14 2.67 -20.10
CA SER A 224 18.47 1.37 -20.15
C SER A 224 18.71 0.67 -21.49
N TYR A 225 19.01 -0.63 -21.42
CA TYR A 225 19.08 -1.49 -22.60
C TYR A 225 17.68 -1.91 -23.03
N ILE A 226 17.47 -1.92 -24.35
CA ILE A 226 16.28 -2.41 -25.03
C ILE A 226 16.72 -3.63 -25.84
N PHE A 227 16.45 -4.83 -25.31
CA PHE A 227 16.74 -6.08 -26.00
C PHE A 227 15.66 -6.38 -27.01
N ILE A 228 16.02 -6.57 -28.28
CA ILE A 228 15.07 -7.02 -29.29
C ILE A 228 15.13 -8.55 -29.31
N LYS A 229 13.98 -9.20 -29.09
CA LYS A 229 13.89 -10.66 -29.06
C LYS A 229 14.58 -11.28 -30.28
N ASP A 230 15.49 -12.22 -30.02
CA ASP A 230 16.26 -12.97 -31.02
C ASP A 230 17.13 -12.12 -31.96
N LYS A 231 17.47 -10.87 -31.58
CA LYS A 231 18.22 -9.92 -32.41
C LYS A 231 19.25 -9.13 -31.60
N THR A 232 19.47 -7.86 -31.98
CA THR A 232 20.42 -6.91 -31.38
C THR A 232 19.82 -6.26 -30.13
N LYS A 233 20.66 -5.49 -29.42
CA LYS A 233 20.26 -4.64 -28.31
C LYS A 233 20.45 -3.17 -28.69
N ASN A 234 19.60 -2.32 -28.15
CA ASN A 234 19.74 -0.87 -28.25
C ASN A 234 19.91 -0.27 -26.85
N VAL A 235 20.34 0.99 -26.78
CA VAL A 235 20.44 1.75 -25.53
C VAL A 235 19.65 3.03 -25.68
N LYS A 236 18.83 3.33 -24.67
CA LYS A 236 18.16 4.62 -24.57
C LYS A 236 19.15 5.73 -24.20
N LEU A 237 19.14 6.81 -24.97
CA LEU A 237 19.90 8.03 -24.68
C LEU A 237 19.00 9.13 -24.11
N THR A 238 19.59 10.27 -23.75
CA THR A 238 18.83 11.49 -23.49
C THR A 238 18.09 11.93 -24.74
N ASP A 239 16.87 12.41 -24.59
CA ASP A 239 16.12 13.03 -25.69
C ASP A 239 16.92 14.19 -26.30
N ASP A 240 16.73 14.46 -27.59
CA ASP A 240 17.42 15.56 -28.25
C ASP A 240 16.90 16.93 -27.79
N THR A 241 17.53 18.01 -28.26
CA THR A 241 17.15 19.40 -27.92
C THR A 241 15.73 19.76 -28.36
N SER A 242 15.11 18.97 -29.23
CA SER A 242 13.74 19.12 -29.72
C SER A 242 12.74 18.20 -28.99
N GLY A 243 13.21 17.40 -28.02
CA GLY A 243 12.39 16.45 -27.25
C GLY A 243 12.12 15.12 -27.94
N ASN A 244 12.86 14.78 -29.01
CA ASN A 244 12.69 13.50 -29.70
C ASN A 244 13.47 12.39 -28.99
N LEU A 245 12.84 11.21 -28.91
CA LEU A 245 13.43 10.01 -28.35
C LEU A 245 14.69 9.60 -29.12
N GLN A 246 15.79 9.38 -28.40
CA GLN A 246 17.06 8.92 -28.95
C GLN A 246 17.36 7.48 -28.52
N ILE A 247 17.53 6.59 -29.49
CA ILE A 247 17.88 5.18 -29.27
C ILE A 247 19.09 4.82 -30.14
N LEU A 248 20.16 4.36 -29.50
CA LEU A 248 21.38 3.94 -30.18
C LEU A 248 21.42 2.43 -30.33
N LYS A 249 21.65 1.95 -31.55
CA LYS A 249 21.90 0.53 -31.80
C LYS A 249 23.28 0.13 -31.31
N VAL A 250 23.35 -0.95 -30.54
CA VAL A 250 24.61 -1.52 -30.03
C VAL A 250 24.79 -2.89 -30.65
N ASN A 251 25.81 -3.02 -31.50
CA ASN A 251 26.21 -4.29 -32.10
C ASN A 251 26.99 -5.15 -31.09
#